data_AF-A0A813HI22-F1
#
_entry.id   AF-A0A813HI22-F1
#
_cell.length_a   1.000
_cell.length_b   1.000
_cell.length_c   1.000
_cell.angle_alpha   90.00
_cell.angle_beta   90.00
_cell.angle_gamma   90.00
#
_symmetry.space_group_name_H-M   'P 1'
#
loop_
_entity.id
_entity.type
_entity.pdbx_description
1 polymer ?
#
loop_
_entity_poly.entity_id
_entity_poly.type
_entity_poly.pdbx_seq_one_letter_code
_entity_poly.pdbx_strand_id
1 'polypeptide(L)'
;LWPRVSPEEFHERFAGKPLARQGQPWTSEEDGELLKLAGPGEKGGYDATFGDPWIYLSWELQRTEEDVHDRYVHLVVRPIEHNTRHELAITKASRPLHMHRKFRMIPADLYVVPTEDNFPLAQKRFEVPAAFRKYRQDGIF
;
A
#
# COMPACT_ATOMS: atom_id res chain seq x y z
N LEU A 1 -17.21 9.46 37.99
CA LEU A 1 -18.16 8.40 37.57
C LEU A 1 -17.99 7.24 38.55
N TRP A 2 -18.99 7.02 39.41
CA TRP A 2 -18.99 6.01 40.47
C TRP A 2 -20.06 4.97 40.09
N PRO A 3 -19.76 3.66 40.07
CA PRO A 3 -18.53 2.99 40.53
C PRO A 3 -17.37 3.10 39.52
N ARG A 4 -16.14 2.83 39.98
CA ARG A 4 -14.96 2.70 39.11
C ARG A 4 -15.06 1.37 38.36
N VAL A 5 -15.56 1.42 37.13
CA VAL A 5 -15.49 0.34 36.14
C VAL A 5 -14.03 0.06 35.79
N SER A 6 -13.71 -1.20 35.47
CA SER A 6 -12.40 -1.51 34.89
C SER A 6 -12.23 -0.75 33.55
N PRO A 7 -10.99 -0.48 33.11
CA PRO A 7 -10.78 0.12 31.79
C PRO A 7 -11.48 -0.65 30.67
N GLU A 8 -11.49 -1.98 30.75
CA GLU A 8 -12.16 -2.87 29.79
C GLU A 8 -13.68 -2.68 29.80
N GLU A 9 -14.32 -2.67 30.98
CA GLU A 9 -15.76 -2.39 31.10
C GLU A 9 -16.12 -0.99 30.63
N PHE A 10 -15.24 -0.02 30.85
CA PHE A 10 -15.43 1.34 30.34
C PHE A 10 -15.42 1.32 28.80
N HIS A 11 -14.43 0.68 28.19
CA HIS A 11 -14.34 0.58 26.74
C HIS A 11 -15.52 -0.19 26.13
N GLU A 12 -15.99 -1.27 26.75
CA GLU A 12 -17.18 -2.00 26.27
C GLU A 12 -18.46 -1.18 26.39
N ARG A 13 -18.66 -0.44 27.49
CA ARG A 13 -19.87 0.38 27.69
C ARG A 13 -19.97 1.57 26.76
N PHE A 14 -18.82 2.14 26.38
CA PHE A 14 -18.75 3.28 25.46
C PHE A 14 -18.38 2.85 24.03
N ALA A 15 -18.25 1.55 23.77
CA ALA A 15 -18.11 1.04 22.42
C ALA A 15 -19.37 1.36 21.62
N GLY A 16 -19.18 1.88 20.40
CA GLY A 16 -20.26 1.95 19.43
C GLY A 16 -20.79 0.55 19.13
N LYS A 17 -22.02 0.46 18.59
CA LYS A 17 -22.50 -0.81 18.06
C LYS A 17 -21.55 -1.28 16.96
N PRO A 18 -21.19 -2.57 16.92
CA PRO A 18 -20.41 -3.09 15.80
C PRO A 18 -21.19 -2.86 14.51
N LEU A 19 -20.46 -2.51 13.45
CA LEU A 19 -21.09 -2.27 12.15
C LEU A 19 -21.63 -3.59 11.61
N ALA A 20 -22.77 -3.54 10.91
CA ALA A 20 -23.52 -4.73 10.54
C ALA A 20 -22.71 -5.74 9.71
N ARG A 21 -21.71 -5.27 8.94
CA ARG A 21 -20.88 -6.08 8.05
C ARG A 21 -19.40 -6.11 8.46
N GLN A 22 -19.08 -5.68 9.69
CA GLN A 22 -17.71 -5.70 10.19
C GLN A 22 -17.12 -7.11 10.16
N GLY A 23 -15.99 -7.27 9.47
CA GLY A 23 -15.27 -8.55 9.35
C GLY A 23 -15.89 -9.57 8.39
N GLN A 24 -16.97 -9.23 7.69
CA GLN A 24 -17.55 -10.10 6.65
C GLN A 24 -16.78 -9.96 5.33
N PRO A 25 -16.71 -11.01 4.50
CA PRO A 25 -16.07 -10.92 3.18
C PRO A 25 -16.83 -9.95 2.27
N TRP A 26 -16.11 -9.33 1.32
CA TRP A 26 -16.71 -8.46 0.31
C TRP A 26 -17.47 -9.25 -0.74
N THR A 27 -18.62 -8.74 -1.16
CA THR A 27 -19.42 -9.26 -2.26
C THR A 27 -19.36 -8.35 -3.48
N SER A 28 -19.63 -8.88 -4.67
CA SER A 28 -19.61 -8.10 -5.91
C SER A 28 -20.66 -6.98 -5.93
N GLU A 29 -21.76 -7.15 -5.21
CA GLU A 29 -22.80 -6.12 -5.07
C GLU A 29 -22.29 -4.93 -4.25
N GLU A 30 -21.59 -5.21 -3.16
CA GLU A 30 -20.94 -4.20 -2.32
C GLU A 30 -19.82 -3.46 -3.05
N ASP A 31 -19.05 -4.16 -3.89
CA ASP A 31 -18.03 -3.52 -4.72
C ASP A 31 -18.68 -2.51 -5.68
N GLY A 32 -19.82 -2.88 -6.28
CA GLY A 32 -20.59 -1.98 -7.14
C GLY A 32 -21.14 -0.76 -6.38
N GLU A 33 -21.61 -0.98 -5.16
CA GLU A 33 -22.11 0.08 -4.27
C GLU A 33 -20.99 1.03 -3.84
N LEU A 34 -19.83 0.50 -3.43
CA LEU A 34 -18.63 1.27 -3.11
C LEU A 34 -18.20 2.14 -4.29
N LEU A 35 -18.09 1.57 -5.49
CA LEU A 35 -17.68 2.31 -6.68
C LEU A 35 -18.70 3.40 -7.05
N LYS A 36 -19.99 3.13 -6.84
CA LYS A 36 -21.05 4.13 -7.05
C LYS A 36 -20.91 5.29 -6.06
N LEU A 37 -20.81 4.99 -4.76
CA LEU A 37 -20.74 6.01 -3.70
C LEU A 37 -19.46 6.84 -3.76
N ALA A 38 -18.33 6.21 -4.11
CA ALA A 38 -17.01 6.83 -4.16
C ALA A 38 -16.69 7.53 -5.49
N GLY A 39 -17.58 7.43 -6.50
CA GLY A 39 -17.38 8.05 -7.81
C GLY A 39 -17.53 9.58 -7.79
N PRO A 40 -16.90 10.30 -8.73
CA PRO A 40 -17.05 11.76 -8.87
C PRO A 40 -18.38 12.14 -9.53
N GLY A 41 -19.00 13.25 -9.08
CA GLY A 41 -20.20 13.87 -9.67
C GLY A 41 -21.54 13.38 -9.10
N GLU A 42 -22.67 13.70 -9.76
CA GLU A 42 -24.03 13.45 -9.26
C GLU A 42 -24.39 11.97 -8.98
N LYS A 43 -23.55 11.02 -9.42
CA LYS A 43 -23.75 9.58 -9.23
C LYS A 43 -23.05 9.02 -7.98
N GLY A 44 -22.08 9.74 -7.41
CA GLY A 44 -21.35 9.35 -6.20
C GLY A 44 -21.34 10.45 -5.15
N GLY A 45 -21.78 10.11 -3.94
CA GLY A 45 -22.08 11.09 -2.91
C GLY A 45 -20.86 11.72 -2.25
N TYR A 46 -19.69 11.06 -2.33
CA TYR A 46 -18.57 11.39 -1.46
C TYR A 46 -17.22 11.57 -2.15
N ASP A 47 -17.14 11.51 -3.49
CA ASP A 47 -15.93 11.71 -4.31
C ASP A 47 -14.59 11.35 -3.62
N ALA A 48 -14.12 10.12 -3.84
CA ALA A 48 -12.86 9.63 -3.24
C ALA A 48 -11.61 10.43 -3.64
N THR A 49 -11.70 11.28 -4.67
CA THR A 49 -10.58 12.13 -5.12
C THR A 49 -10.51 13.47 -4.39
N PHE A 50 -11.55 13.81 -3.62
CA PHE A 50 -11.67 15.10 -2.92
C PHE A 50 -11.98 14.91 -1.43
N GLY A 51 -10.95 15.08 -0.59
CA GLY A 51 -11.10 15.05 0.88
C GLY A 51 -10.87 13.67 1.49
N ASP A 52 -11.51 13.43 2.64
CA ASP A 52 -11.47 12.16 3.37
C ASP A 52 -12.91 11.62 3.56
N PRO A 53 -13.44 10.86 2.59
CA PRO A 53 -14.83 10.41 2.60
C PRO A 53 -15.05 9.08 3.31
N TRP A 54 -14.00 8.47 3.88
CA TRP A 54 -14.06 7.10 4.35
C TRP A 54 -15.03 6.93 5.51
N ILE A 55 -15.17 7.94 6.38
CA ILE A 55 -16.16 7.94 7.48
C ILE A 55 -17.61 7.87 7.00
N TYR A 56 -17.92 8.43 5.84
CA TYR A 56 -19.28 8.40 5.30
C TYR A 56 -19.53 7.11 4.54
N LEU A 57 -18.54 6.68 3.75
CA LEU A 57 -18.60 5.41 3.02
C LEU A 57 -18.66 4.21 3.98
N SER A 58 -17.93 4.26 5.09
CA SER A 58 -17.93 3.26 6.16
C SER A 58 -19.31 3.12 6.79
N TRP A 59 -19.98 4.25 7.01
CA TRP A 59 -21.34 4.29 7.52
C TRP A 59 -22.35 3.71 6.53
N GLU A 60 -22.33 4.13 5.27
CA GLU A 60 -23.27 3.62 4.25
C GLU A 60 -23.09 2.10 4.03
N LEU A 61 -21.85 1.63 3.95
CA LEU A 61 -21.53 0.21 3.71
C LEU A 61 -21.56 -0.64 4.99
N GLN A 62 -21.71 -0.01 6.16
CA GLN A 62 -21.69 -0.66 7.47
C GLN A 62 -20.41 -1.51 7.67
N ARG A 63 -19.26 -0.97 7.30
CA ARG A 63 -17.90 -1.56 7.39
C ARG A 63 -16.93 -0.56 7.99
N THR A 64 -15.79 -1.00 8.51
CA THR A 64 -14.78 -0.08 9.09
C THR A 64 -14.15 0.79 8.01
N GLU A 65 -13.71 2.00 8.39
CA GLU A 65 -13.09 2.95 7.45
C GLU A 65 -11.87 2.35 6.75
N GLU A 66 -11.03 1.62 7.49
CA GLU A 66 -9.85 0.96 6.94
C GLU A 66 -10.22 -0.12 5.91
N ASP A 67 -11.27 -0.91 6.16
CA ASP A 67 -11.71 -1.99 5.25
C ASP A 67 -12.25 -1.39 3.94
N VAL A 68 -13.06 -0.34 4.04
CA VAL A 68 -13.60 0.37 2.88
C VAL A 68 -12.50 1.03 2.06
N HIS A 69 -11.57 1.73 2.72
CA HIS A 69 -10.44 2.37 2.06
C HIS A 69 -9.53 1.36 1.37
N ASP A 70 -9.14 0.29 2.05
CA ASP A 70 -8.27 -0.75 1.49
C ASP A 70 -8.93 -1.45 0.30
N ARG A 71 -10.25 -1.70 0.39
CA ARG A 71 -11.01 -2.24 -0.73
C ARG A 71 -11.01 -1.30 -1.93
N TYR A 72 -11.25 -0.01 -1.71
CA TYR A 72 -11.22 0.99 -2.78
C TYR A 72 -9.83 1.08 -3.43
N VAL A 73 -8.76 1.06 -2.62
CA VAL A 73 -7.38 1.02 -3.12
C VAL A 73 -7.16 -0.21 -4.01
N HIS A 74 -7.69 -1.36 -3.63
CA HIS A 74 -7.56 -2.59 -4.41
C HIS A 74 -8.32 -2.54 -5.74
N LEU A 75 -9.56 -2.01 -5.74
CA LEU A 75 -10.43 -1.98 -6.91
C LEU A 75 -10.09 -0.86 -7.90
N VAL A 76 -9.63 0.29 -7.43
CA VAL A 76 -9.49 1.50 -8.24
C VAL A 76 -8.03 1.94 -8.33
N VAL A 77 -7.38 2.21 -7.20
CA VAL A 77 -6.05 2.83 -7.17
C VAL A 77 -4.99 1.89 -7.76
N ARG A 78 -4.94 0.64 -7.31
CA ARG A 78 -3.93 -0.33 -7.78
C ARG A 78 -4.01 -0.59 -9.29
N PRO A 79 -5.19 -0.85 -9.90
CA PRO A 79 -5.28 -1.00 -11.34
C PRO A 79 -4.85 0.24 -12.12
N ILE A 80 -5.21 1.44 -11.65
CA ILE A 80 -4.79 2.70 -12.29
C ILE A 80 -3.27 2.84 -12.24
N GLU A 81 -2.66 2.66 -11.08
CA GLU A 81 -1.20 2.76 -10.91
C GLU A 81 -0.46 1.70 -11.72
N HIS A 82 -0.94 0.45 -11.73
CA HIS A 82 -0.35 -0.64 -12.52
C HIS A 82 -0.32 -0.33 -14.03
N ASN A 83 -1.35 0.36 -14.53
CA ASN A 83 -1.45 0.71 -15.95
C ASN A 83 -0.77 2.06 -16.29
N THR A 84 -0.29 2.79 -15.28
CA THR A 84 0.37 4.08 -15.49
C THR A 84 1.81 3.84 -15.96
N ARG A 85 2.19 4.47 -17.08
CA ARG A 85 3.59 4.48 -17.55
C ARG A 85 4.35 5.62 -16.87
N HIS A 86 5.54 5.32 -16.38
CA HIS A 86 6.44 6.29 -15.77
C HIS A 86 7.74 6.37 -16.56
N GLU A 87 8.20 7.59 -16.82
CA GLU A 87 9.50 7.82 -17.44
C GLU A 87 10.58 7.96 -16.36
N LEU A 88 11.59 7.10 -16.43
CA LEU A 88 12.79 7.23 -15.60
C LEU A 88 13.84 8.00 -16.38
N ALA A 89 14.05 9.27 -16.05
CA ALA A 89 15.11 10.08 -16.64
C ALA A 89 16.40 9.98 -15.82
N ILE A 90 17.38 9.21 -16.31
CA ILE A 90 18.73 9.19 -15.74
C ILE A 90 19.49 10.42 -16.27
N THR A 91 19.54 11.48 -15.47
CA THR A 91 20.30 12.70 -15.81
C THR A 91 21.77 12.54 -15.42
N LYS A 92 22.69 13.27 -16.08
CA LYS A 92 24.14 13.30 -15.76
C LYS A 92 24.46 13.90 -14.38
N ALA A 93 23.45 14.26 -13.58
CA ALA A 93 23.67 14.71 -12.23
C ALA A 93 24.23 13.55 -11.39
N SER A 94 25.30 13.80 -10.64
CA SER A 94 25.93 12.83 -9.72
C SER A 94 24.97 12.31 -8.64
N ARG A 95 23.81 12.94 -8.51
CA ARG A 95 22.66 12.47 -7.75
C ARG A 95 21.47 12.43 -8.70
N PRO A 96 20.80 11.27 -8.85
CA PRO A 96 19.64 11.21 -9.70
C PRO A 96 18.54 12.09 -9.08
N LEU A 97 18.18 13.16 -9.79
CA LEU A 97 17.12 14.10 -9.43
C LEU A 97 15.77 13.40 -9.56
N HIS A 98 15.41 12.64 -8.52
CA HIS A 98 14.17 11.89 -8.45
C HIS A 98 13.04 12.81 -7.96
N MET A 99 12.41 13.53 -8.89
CA MET A 99 11.28 14.43 -8.62
C MET A 99 9.98 13.91 -9.24
N HIS A 100 9.63 12.63 -9.05
CA HIS A 100 8.30 12.16 -9.42
C HIS A 100 7.43 12.03 -8.17
N ARG A 101 6.33 12.78 -8.11
CA ARG A 101 5.45 12.90 -6.92
C ARG A 101 4.89 11.55 -6.42
N LYS A 102 4.84 10.53 -7.28
CA LYS A 102 4.35 9.18 -6.94
C LYS A 102 5.42 8.21 -6.45
N PHE A 103 6.71 8.50 -6.64
CA PHE A 103 7.80 7.64 -6.18
C PHE A 103 8.49 8.28 -4.99
N ARG A 104 8.24 7.75 -3.78
CA ARG A 104 9.23 7.84 -2.71
C ARG A 104 10.23 6.73 -2.96
N MET A 105 11.50 7.05 -3.19
CA MET A 105 12.52 6.03 -3.03
C MET A 105 12.45 5.57 -1.56
N ILE A 106 12.29 4.27 -1.36
CA ILE A 106 12.64 3.61 -0.10
C ILE A 106 14.09 4.07 0.20
N PRO A 107 14.47 4.35 1.47
CA PRO A 107 15.78 4.91 1.83
C PRO A 107 16.91 4.38 0.97
N ALA A 108 17.93 5.21 0.72
CA ALA A 108 19.07 4.92 -0.17
C ALA A 108 19.85 3.62 0.16
N ASP A 109 19.43 2.92 1.22
CA ASP A 109 19.96 1.69 1.77
C ASP A 109 19.08 0.46 1.42
N LEU A 110 17.98 0.59 0.66
CA LEU A 110 17.24 -0.57 0.15
C LEU A 110 17.95 -1.15 -1.07
N TYR A 111 18.73 -2.19 -0.82
CA TYR A 111 19.27 -3.05 -1.87
C TYR A 111 18.23 -4.14 -2.18
N VAL A 112 17.62 -4.08 -3.36
CA VAL A 112 16.92 -5.25 -3.90
C VAL A 112 18.00 -6.24 -4.33
N VAL A 113 18.29 -7.21 -3.48
CA VAL A 113 19.14 -8.35 -3.84
C VAL A 113 18.27 -9.31 -4.65
N PRO A 114 18.49 -9.45 -5.96
CA PRO A 114 17.68 -10.36 -6.75
C PRO A 114 18.00 -11.79 -6.31
N THR A 115 16.99 -12.50 -5.81
CA THR A 115 17.07 -13.92 -5.44
C THR A 115 16.64 -14.78 -6.62
N GLU A 116 17.16 -16.02 -6.70
CA GLU A 116 16.74 -16.99 -7.73
C GLU A 116 15.24 -17.31 -7.65
N ASP A 117 14.65 -17.17 -6.45
CA ASP A 117 13.21 -17.37 -6.20
C ASP A 117 12.33 -16.35 -6.95
N ASN A 118 12.84 -15.13 -7.15
CA ASN A 118 12.08 -14.01 -7.71
C ASN A 118 12.53 -13.62 -9.11
N PHE A 119 13.77 -13.94 -9.51
CA PHE A 119 14.33 -13.55 -10.81
C PHE A 119 15.25 -14.65 -11.36
N PRO A 120 15.15 -15.00 -12.66
CA PRO A 120 16.12 -15.88 -13.30
C PRO A 120 17.48 -15.16 -13.40
N LEU A 121 18.39 -15.45 -12.47
CA LEU A 121 19.70 -14.82 -12.41
C LEU A 121 20.60 -15.32 -13.54
N ALA A 122 21.32 -14.40 -14.19
CA ALA A 122 22.36 -14.76 -15.14
C ALA A 122 23.51 -15.48 -14.43
N GLN A 123 24.06 -16.53 -15.06
CA GLN A 123 25.20 -17.27 -14.53
C GLN A 123 26.38 -16.33 -14.28
N LYS A 124 26.95 -16.36 -13.07
CA LYS A 124 28.13 -15.57 -12.69
C LYS A 124 29.35 -16.02 -13.52
N ARG A 125 29.54 -15.42 -14.69
CA ARG A 125 30.78 -15.55 -15.49
C ARG A 125 31.84 -14.55 -15.04
N PHE A 126 32.11 -14.49 -13.74
CA PHE A 126 33.17 -13.65 -13.21
C PHE A 126 34.25 -14.52 -12.58
N GLU A 127 35.39 -14.60 -13.25
CA GLU A 127 36.59 -15.20 -12.71
C GLU A 127 37.55 -14.08 -12.29
N VAL A 128 38.02 -14.13 -11.05
CA VAL A 128 39.02 -13.18 -10.55
C VAL A 128 40.33 -13.44 -11.30
N PRO A 129 40.89 -12.43 -12.02
CA PRO A 129 42.16 -12.60 -12.70
C PRO A 129 43.26 -13.00 -11.70
N ALA A 130 44.19 -13.86 -12.12
CA ALA A 130 45.16 -14.50 -11.23
C ALA A 130 45.93 -13.51 -10.34
N ALA A 131 46.27 -12.33 -10.87
CA ALA A 131 46.96 -11.27 -10.14
C ALA A 131 46.22 -10.76 -8.89
N PHE A 132 44.89 -10.88 -8.86
CA PHE A 132 44.04 -10.37 -7.80
C PHE A 132 43.52 -11.44 -6.84
N ARG A 133 43.82 -12.74 -7.07
CA ARG A 133 43.37 -13.83 -6.19
C ARG A 133 43.84 -13.68 -4.75
N LYS A 134 45.06 -13.16 -4.54
CA LYS A 134 45.63 -12.92 -3.19
C LYS A 134 44.87 -11.88 -2.35
N TYR A 135 44.02 -11.07 -2.97
CA TYR A 135 43.22 -10.05 -2.28
C TYR A 135 41.77 -10.49 -2.04
N ARG A 136 41.37 -11.66 -2.56
CA ARG A 136 40.03 -12.22 -2.33
C ARG A 136 40.00 -12.86 -0.94
N GLN A 137 39.07 -12.41 -0.10
CA GLN A 137 38.76 -13.06 1.17
C GLN A 137 37.48 -13.86 1.01
N ASP A 138 37.56 -15.18 1.20
CA ASP A 138 36.44 -16.10 0.94
C ASP A 138 35.30 -16.03 1.97
N GLY A 139 35.41 -15.16 2.99
CA GLY A 139 34.47 -15.07 4.11
C GLY A 139 33.79 -13.72 4.33
N ILE A 140 33.84 -12.80 3.37
CA ILE A 140 33.06 -11.55 3.44
C ILE A 140 31.86 -11.72 2.51
N PHE A 141 30.83 -12.41 2.98
CA PHE A 141 29.40 -12.21 2.72
C PHE A 141 28.61 -13.15 3.64
#